data_AF-A0A924ZSX8-F1
#
_entry.id   AF-A0A924ZSX8-F1
#
_cell.length_a   1.000
_cell.length_b   1.000
_cell.length_c   1.000
_cell.angle_alpha   90.00
_cell.angle_beta   90.00
_cell.angle_gamma   90.00
#
_symmetry.space_group_name_H-M   'P 1'
#
loop_
_entity.id
_entity.type
_entity.pdbx_description
1 polymer ?
#
loop_
_entity_poly.entity_id
_entity_poly.type
_entity_poly.pdbx_seq_one_letter_code
_entity_poly.pdbx_strand_id
1 'polypeptide(L)'
;MAFTNEEKIEPFWAEFSSAASGRDPLAIQNSSVVIYTKMVVGITNVTNRIRYNGFFCWIFDTILQNIDKKNSLQEQIRYSRRAELLLAYMMVKNFEGITGVSGSAYAAKSISPAISLKDGADWESKTADGPGLYWKFKLGVFGQYYSGVVRDLNLINHPNAQVDLNIYTLTEKGKELAKAFEENISKEERDIFWKSVFSGKIQESELANLKSFALHVIPEGSSERSIYEKALLAADNKKAEPTFNRSETIKLILVHLNKQNEGVENLVSSFLRVNYHSHQKEIVLQKDAATAWYVFEINELIHVAFEHFHACFLYFIETYPTLLDQNIDALVNKTLEAFELEGSLEGINSIKQLAEQIKNEEEDIYIAYDEMEKHFRTREFGTCLMHAVKTILHVQVNSNAQIEQLEEFAAAPENNFNRIGYAMDLVEELVISQRELSVQQYVKAIIIKAINLHTFSSYSKTRIGQSLVHNYMIEDYSVWRLRETLPNRTTPRLQNVLQYIMDIGWIKREGKVFTITEAGTKIIGGV
;
A
#
# COMPACT_ATOMS: atom_id res chain seq x y z
N MET A 1 6.08 -37.17 -49.08
CA MET A 1 7.37 -36.70 -48.52
C MET A 1 7.39 -37.13 -47.07
N ALA A 2 8.31 -38.01 -46.71
CA ALA A 2 8.48 -38.50 -45.34
C ALA A 2 9.15 -37.42 -44.51
N PHE A 3 8.62 -37.12 -43.33
CA PHE A 3 9.34 -36.35 -42.31
C PHE A 3 10.42 -37.27 -41.72
N THR A 4 11.67 -36.92 -41.95
CA THR A 4 12.82 -37.54 -41.29
C THR A 4 12.90 -36.99 -39.87
N ASN A 5 12.63 -37.85 -38.88
CA ASN A 5 12.91 -37.58 -37.48
C ASN A 5 14.42 -37.67 -37.24
N GLU A 6 15.14 -36.57 -37.47
CA GLU A 6 16.30 -36.25 -36.64
C GLU A 6 15.87 -35.17 -35.66
N GLU A 7 15.07 -35.54 -34.66
CA GLU A 7 14.89 -34.71 -33.48
C GLU A 7 16.21 -34.72 -32.71
N LYS A 8 17.04 -33.71 -32.96
CA LYS A 8 18.01 -33.26 -31.96
C LYS A 8 17.22 -32.81 -30.72
N ILE A 9 17.09 -33.70 -29.74
CA ILE A 9 16.69 -33.32 -28.38
C ILE A 9 17.94 -32.70 -27.73
N GLU A 10 18.28 -31.47 -28.10
CA GLU A 10 19.13 -30.66 -27.26
C GLU A 10 18.30 -30.25 -26.03
N PRO A 11 18.83 -30.34 -24.79
CA PRO A 11 18.11 -29.87 -23.62
C PRO A 11 17.78 -28.39 -23.81
N PHE A 12 16.49 -28.11 -24.00
CA PHE A 12 15.99 -26.75 -24.06
C PHE A 12 15.94 -26.23 -22.63
N TRP A 13 16.89 -25.36 -22.29
CA TRP A 13 16.79 -24.54 -21.10
C TRP A 13 15.74 -23.47 -21.38
N ALA A 14 14.56 -23.63 -20.78
CA ALA A 14 13.54 -22.59 -20.85
C ALA A 14 14.12 -21.28 -20.32
N GLU A 15 14.04 -20.23 -21.13
CA GLU A 15 14.36 -18.89 -20.68
C GLU A 15 13.48 -18.57 -19.47
N PHE A 16 14.10 -18.15 -18.37
CA PHE A 16 13.40 -17.84 -17.13
C PHE A 16 12.34 -16.76 -17.43
N SER A 17 11.05 -17.12 -17.31
CA SER A 17 9.98 -16.16 -17.55
C SER A 17 10.16 -14.96 -16.63
N SER A 18 10.08 -13.74 -17.17
CA SER A 18 10.23 -12.49 -16.41
C SER A 18 9.49 -12.57 -15.06
N ALA A 19 10.24 -12.68 -13.96
CA ALA A 19 9.66 -12.87 -12.63
C ALA A 19 8.77 -11.68 -12.26
N ALA A 20 7.54 -11.95 -11.83
CA ALA A 20 6.77 -10.95 -11.12
C ALA A 20 7.39 -10.74 -9.72
N SER A 21 7.63 -9.49 -9.34
CA SER A 21 8.05 -9.14 -7.99
C SER A 21 6.96 -9.52 -6.98
N GLY A 22 7.20 -10.56 -6.17
CA GLY A 22 6.35 -10.84 -5.01
C GLY A 22 6.60 -9.79 -3.94
N ARG A 23 5.55 -9.08 -3.50
CA ARG A 23 5.68 -7.97 -2.50
C ARG A 23 5.76 -8.43 -1.05
N ASP A 24 5.34 -9.67 -0.77
CA ASP A 24 5.28 -10.27 0.57
C ASP A 24 5.97 -11.64 0.50
N PRO A 25 7.31 -11.71 0.69
CA PRO A 25 8.09 -12.92 0.49
C PRO A 25 7.76 -14.02 1.50
N LEU A 26 7.28 -13.65 2.69
CA LEU A 26 6.95 -14.56 3.80
C LEU A 26 5.44 -14.81 3.96
N ALA A 27 4.57 -14.11 3.23
CA ALA A 27 3.12 -14.19 3.35
C ALA A 27 2.57 -13.77 4.74
N ILE A 28 3.23 -12.83 5.42
CA ILE A 28 2.91 -12.38 6.79
C ILE A 28 2.41 -10.93 6.88
N GLN A 29 2.24 -10.24 5.74
CA GLN A 29 1.84 -8.83 5.75
C GLN A 29 0.32 -8.63 5.84
N ASN A 30 -0.46 -9.72 5.80
CA ASN A 30 -1.91 -9.65 5.62
C ASN A 30 -2.64 -8.97 6.79
N SER A 31 -2.17 -9.16 8.03
CA SER A 31 -2.76 -8.50 9.21
C SER A 31 -2.66 -6.97 9.09
N SER A 32 -1.47 -6.43 8.79
CA SER A 32 -1.26 -5.01 8.52
C SER A 32 -2.16 -4.48 7.39
N VAL A 33 -2.31 -5.26 6.31
CA VAL A 33 -3.17 -4.92 5.16
C VAL A 33 -4.63 -4.76 5.56
N VAL A 34 -5.14 -5.68 6.38
CA VAL A 34 -6.53 -5.61 6.87
C VAL A 34 -6.72 -4.41 7.78
N ILE A 35 -5.78 -4.16 8.69
CA ILE A 35 -5.88 -3.01 9.62
C ILE A 35 -5.94 -1.71 8.84
N TYR A 36 -4.93 -1.37 8.02
CA TYR A 36 -4.96 -0.08 7.33
C TYR A 36 -6.15 0.04 6.36
N THR A 37 -6.60 -1.06 5.74
CA THR A 37 -7.76 -1.03 4.83
C THR A 37 -9.04 -0.65 5.58
N LYS A 38 -9.17 -1.08 6.84
CA LYS A 38 -10.28 -0.71 7.73
C LYS A 38 -10.11 0.66 8.38
N MET A 39 -8.88 1.12 8.57
CA MET A 39 -8.61 2.42 9.18
C MET A 39 -8.84 3.60 8.24
N VAL A 40 -8.74 3.38 6.93
CA VAL A 40 -8.87 4.45 5.92
C VAL A 40 -9.80 4.04 4.77
N VAL A 41 -10.99 3.56 5.12
CA VAL A 41 -12.01 3.10 4.15
C VAL A 41 -12.29 4.19 3.12
N GLY A 42 -12.42 3.84 1.84
CA GLY A 42 -12.70 4.81 0.78
C GLY A 42 -11.50 5.63 0.32
N ILE A 43 -10.27 5.29 0.74
CA ILE A 43 -9.02 5.87 0.22
C ILE A 43 -8.30 4.78 -0.59
N THR A 44 -7.92 5.07 -1.84
CA THR A 44 -7.27 4.07 -2.74
C THR A 44 -5.77 3.95 -2.45
N ASN A 45 -5.11 2.91 -3.01
CA ASN A 45 -3.66 2.68 -2.90
C ASN A 45 -2.82 3.30 -4.04
N VAL A 46 -3.43 3.78 -5.11
CA VAL A 46 -2.70 4.09 -6.37
C VAL A 46 -2.89 5.53 -6.83
N THR A 47 -4.07 6.07 -6.62
CA THR A 47 -4.43 7.40 -7.09
C THR A 47 -4.75 8.27 -5.90
N ASN A 48 -3.84 9.19 -5.64
CA ASN A 48 -3.83 9.92 -4.39
C ASN A 48 -4.67 11.20 -4.47
N ARG A 49 -5.59 11.34 -5.43
CA ARG A 49 -6.43 12.54 -5.61
C ARG A 49 -7.89 12.24 -5.33
N ILE A 50 -8.47 12.90 -4.34
CA ILE A 50 -9.88 12.70 -3.95
C ILE A 50 -10.85 13.12 -5.07
N ARG A 51 -10.44 14.11 -5.89
CA ARG A 51 -11.25 14.68 -6.98
C ARG A 51 -11.63 13.68 -8.07
N TYR A 52 -10.91 12.57 -8.19
CA TYR A 52 -11.32 11.46 -9.06
C TYR A 52 -12.72 10.94 -8.74
N ASN A 53 -13.15 10.97 -7.47
CA ASN A 53 -14.49 10.55 -7.09
C ASN A 53 -15.56 11.42 -7.79
N GLY A 54 -15.34 12.73 -7.88
CA GLY A 54 -16.25 13.65 -8.58
C GLY A 54 -16.16 13.49 -10.09
N PHE A 55 -14.94 13.34 -10.62
CA PHE A 55 -14.73 13.06 -12.04
C PHE A 55 -15.47 11.79 -12.49
N PHE A 56 -15.38 10.68 -11.75
CA PHE A 56 -16.08 9.43 -12.10
C PHE A 56 -17.60 9.56 -12.00
N CYS A 57 -18.09 10.26 -10.98
CA CYS A 57 -19.52 10.58 -10.89
C CYS A 57 -19.98 11.38 -12.11
N TRP A 58 -19.29 12.47 -12.44
CA TRP A 58 -19.61 13.33 -13.56
C TRP A 58 -19.53 12.62 -14.93
N ILE A 59 -18.46 11.86 -15.20
CA ILE A 59 -18.31 11.19 -16.50
C ILE A 59 -19.35 10.08 -16.68
N PHE A 60 -19.74 9.37 -15.62
CA PHE A 60 -20.81 8.38 -15.72
C PHE A 60 -22.16 9.02 -15.96
N ASP A 61 -22.47 10.14 -15.28
CA ASP A 61 -23.70 10.89 -15.57
C ASP A 61 -23.73 11.37 -17.03
N THR A 62 -22.61 11.94 -17.49
CA THR A 62 -22.43 12.42 -18.86
C THR A 62 -22.62 11.30 -19.88
N ILE A 63 -21.99 10.14 -19.66
CA ILE A 63 -22.16 8.96 -20.53
C ILE A 63 -23.63 8.53 -20.55
N LEU A 64 -24.29 8.41 -19.39
CA LEU A 64 -25.68 7.96 -19.30
C LEU A 64 -26.65 8.87 -20.06
N GLN A 65 -26.36 10.17 -20.12
CA GLN A 65 -27.15 11.15 -20.86
C GLN A 65 -26.88 11.15 -22.38
N ASN A 66 -25.75 10.59 -22.83
CA ASN A 66 -25.26 10.74 -24.21
C ASN A 66 -25.02 9.41 -24.96
N ILE A 67 -25.25 8.25 -24.36
CA ILE A 67 -25.08 6.95 -25.06
C ILE A 67 -26.28 6.60 -25.94
N ASP A 68 -25.97 6.12 -27.15
CA ASP A 68 -26.97 5.62 -28.10
C ASP A 68 -27.57 4.28 -27.64
N LYS A 69 -26.71 3.38 -27.14
CA LYS A 69 -27.13 2.06 -26.66
C LYS A 69 -27.28 2.07 -25.14
N LYS A 70 -28.51 2.35 -24.69
CA LYS A 70 -28.89 2.22 -23.28
C LYS A 70 -28.47 0.86 -22.72
N ASN A 71 -27.97 0.85 -21.48
CA ASN A 71 -27.52 -0.36 -20.78
C ASN A 71 -26.30 -1.07 -21.41
N SER A 72 -25.50 -0.37 -22.23
CA SER A 72 -24.26 -0.91 -22.83
C SER A 72 -23.03 -0.71 -21.94
N LEU A 73 -22.61 -1.77 -21.23
CA LEU A 73 -21.38 -1.75 -20.44
C LEU A 73 -20.14 -1.48 -21.32
N GLN A 74 -20.14 -1.98 -22.56
CA GLN A 74 -19.02 -1.79 -23.48
C GLN A 74 -18.83 -0.31 -23.83
N GLU A 75 -19.91 0.43 -24.10
CA GLU A 75 -19.83 1.86 -24.40
C GLU A 75 -19.39 2.66 -23.17
N GLN A 76 -19.94 2.33 -21.99
CA GLN A 76 -19.53 2.97 -20.74
C GLN A 76 -18.04 2.75 -20.45
N ILE A 77 -17.52 1.53 -20.64
CA ILE A 77 -16.09 1.24 -20.50
C ILE A 77 -15.27 2.03 -21.54
N ARG A 78 -15.70 2.06 -22.81
CA ARG A 78 -14.97 2.76 -23.87
C ARG A 78 -14.80 4.25 -23.55
N TYR A 79 -15.90 4.94 -23.25
CA TYR A 79 -15.87 6.37 -22.99
C TYR A 79 -15.20 6.72 -21.67
N SER A 80 -15.39 5.93 -20.61
CA SER A 80 -14.68 6.16 -19.34
C SER A 80 -13.17 6.00 -19.48
N ARG A 81 -12.68 4.99 -20.21
CA ARG A 81 -11.24 4.81 -20.46
C ARG A 81 -10.63 5.95 -21.27
N ARG A 82 -11.34 6.44 -22.29
CA ARG A 82 -10.91 7.62 -23.06
C ARG A 82 -10.87 8.87 -22.19
N ALA A 83 -11.86 9.05 -21.32
CA ALA A 83 -11.92 10.16 -20.38
C ALA A 83 -10.75 10.11 -19.37
N GLU A 84 -10.43 8.94 -18.82
CA GLU A 84 -9.25 8.74 -17.96
C GLU A 84 -7.95 9.13 -18.69
N LEU A 85 -7.78 8.70 -19.94
CA LEU A 85 -6.60 9.04 -20.73
C LEU A 85 -6.53 10.53 -21.08
N LEU A 86 -7.66 11.15 -21.45
CA LEU A 86 -7.72 12.59 -21.71
C LEU A 86 -7.33 13.40 -20.46
N LEU A 87 -7.84 13.00 -19.30
CA LEU A 87 -7.49 13.60 -18.03
C LEU A 87 -5.98 13.48 -17.74
N ALA A 88 -5.36 12.34 -18.05
CA ALA A 88 -3.93 12.16 -17.91
C ALA A 88 -3.11 13.09 -18.81
N TYR A 89 -3.48 13.22 -20.10
CA TYR A 89 -2.83 14.17 -21.02
C TYR A 89 -2.96 15.62 -20.55
N MET A 90 -4.16 16.03 -20.15
CA MET A 90 -4.42 17.37 -19.63
C MET A 90 -3.56 17.67 -18.40
N MET A 91 -3.49 16.73 -17.46
CA MET A 91 -2.68 16.88 -16.24
C MET A 91 -1.19 16.99 -16.55
N VAL A 92 -0.65 16.09 -17.38
CA VAL A 92 0.77 16.09 -17.76
C VAL A 92 1.14 17.38 -18.50
N LYS A 93 0.26 17.87 -19.38
CA LYS A 93 0.55 19.05 -20.20
C LYS A 93 0.49 20.36 -19.42
N ASN A 94 -0.51 20.50 -18.54
CA ASN A 94 -0.78 21.77 -17.85
C ASN A 94 -0.13 21.89 -16.48
N PHE A 95 0.22 20.77 -15.84
CA PHE A 95 0.62 20.73 -14.44
C PHE A 95 1.82 19.80 -14.23
N GLU A 96 2.99 20.28 -14.65
CA GLU A 96 4.25 19.56 -14.46
C GLU A 96 4.53 19.31 -12.97
N GLY A 97 5.06 18.13 -12.65
CA GLY A 97 5.41 17.74 -11.28
C GLY A 97 4.25 17.27 -10.40
N ILE A 98 3.00 17.36 -10.86
CA ILE A 98 1.84 16.84 -10.10
C ILE A 98 1.78 15.31 -10.19
N THR A 99 1.85 14.66 -9.02
CA THR A 99 1.80 13.20 -8.88
C THR A 99 0.38 12.69 -8.59
N GLY A 100 0.19 11.37 -8.62
CA GLY A 100 -1.09 10.72 -8.31
C GLY A 100 -2.11 10.70 -9.45
N VAL A 101 -1.64 10.91 -10.69
CA VAL A 101 -2.44 10.87 -11.91
C VAL A 101 -2.19 9.56 -12.65
N SER A 102 -3.21 8.70 -12.73
CA SER A 102 -3.11 7.45 -13.49
C SER A 102 -2.98 7.69 -14.98
N GLY A 103 -2.15 6.90 -15.65
CA GLY A 103 -1.88 7.03 -17.09
C GLY A 103 -0.89 8.15 -17.44
N SER A 104 -0.41 8.94 -16.48
CA SER A 104 0.55 10.04 -16.70
C SER A 104 1.84 9.59 -17.40
N ALA A 105 2.41 8.44 -17.02
CA ALA A 105 3.61 7.90 -17.67
C ALA A 105 3.37 7.53 -19.14
N TYR A 106 2.17 7.05 -19.48
CA TYR A 106 1.80 6.80 -20.88
C TYR A 106 1.58 8.12 -21.62
N ALA A 107 0.81 9.04 -21.03
CA ALA A 107 0.52 10.33 -21.63
C ALA A 107 1.79 11.17 -21.91
N ALA A 108 2.75 11.19 -20.98
CA ALA A 108 4.02 11.89 -21.16
C ALA A 108 4.86 11.33 -22.33
N LYS A 109 4.79 10.01 -22.58
CA LYS A 109 5.52 9.37 -23.69
C LYS A 109 4.80 9.50 -25.03
N SER A 110 3.47 9.63 -25.01
CA SER A 110 2.61 9.54 -26.19
C SER A 110 2.03 10.89 -26.63
N ILE A 111 2.47 12.00 -26.03
CA ILE A 111 1.98 13.33 -26.38
C ILE A 111 2.47 13.72 -27.79
N SER A 112 1.56 14.23 -28.60
CA SER A 112 1.79 14.62 -30.00
C SER A 112 0.81 15.73 -30.38
N PRO A 113 1.04 16.49 -31.48
CA PRO A 113 0.12 17.55 -31.89
C PRO A 113 -1.34 17.09 -32.05
N ALA A 114 -1.56 15.86 -32.55
CA ALA A 114 -2.87 15.24 -32.69
C ALA A 114 -2.91 13.91 -31.90
N ILE A 115 -3.64 13.90 -30.80
CA ILE A 115 -3.69 12.79 -29.85
C ILE A 115 -4.87 11.87 -30.19
N SER A 116 -4.59 10.57 -30.31
CA SER A 116 -5.61 9.53 -30.45
C SER A 116 -5.90 8.89 -29.09
N LEU A 117 -7.07 9.20 -28.53
CA LEU A 117 -7.57 8.54 -27.32
C LEU A 117 -8.03 7.12 -27.63
N LYS A 118 -8.56 6.88 -28.83
CA LYS A 118 -9.01 5.56 -29.28
C LYS A 118 -7.88 4.54 -29.26
N ASP A 119 -6.72 4.89 -29.81
CA ASP A 119 -5.61 3.94 -29.91
C ASP A 119 -4.99 3.66 -28.55
N GLY A 120 -4.93 4.68 -27.69
CA GLY A 120 -4.37 4.55 -26.34
C GLY A 120 -5.31 3.96 -25.29
N ALA A 121 -6.64 4.07 -25.47
CA ALA A 121 -7.61 3.73 -24.43
C ALA A 121 -8.58 2.60 -24.79
N ASP A 122 -9.03 2.47 -26.03
CA ASP A 122 -10.06 1.46 -26.37
C ASP A 122 -9.49 0.05 -26.19
N TRP A 123 -10.27 -0.84 -25.56
CA TRP A 123 -9.81 -2.20 -25.28
C TRP A 123 -9.52 -2.97 -26.58
N GLU A 124 -10.30 -2.69 -27.62
CA GLU A 124 -10.20 -3.27 -28.95
C GLU A 124 -8.89 -2.88 -29.68
N SER A 125 -8.23 -1.80 -29.26
CA SER A 125 -6.95 -1.34 -29.84
C SER A 125 -5.74 -2.07 -29.27
N LYS A 126 -5.93 -3.04 -28.36
CA LYS A 126 -4.83 -3.80 -27.75
C LYS A 126 -4.11 -4.68 -28.77
N THR A 127 -2.91 -4.29 -29.17
CA THR A 127 -2.02 -5.06 -30.06
C THR A 127 -0.90 -5.77 -29.28
N ALA A 128 -0.37 -6.87 -29.83
CA ALA A 128 0.84 -7.52 -29.29
C ALA A 128 2.12 -6.68 -29.49
N ASP A 129 2.22 -5.97 -30.62
CA ASP A 129 3.46 -5.28 -31.06
C ASP A 129 3.36 -3.74 -31.16
N GLY A 130 2.22 -3.13 -30.84
CA GLY A 130 1.99 -1.68 -30.91
C GLY A 130 2.15 -0.95 -29.55
N PRO A 131 2.00 0.39 -29.52
CA PRO A 131 2.00 1.15 -28.27
C PRO A 131 0.82 0.67 -27.42
N GLY A 132 1.11 -0.11 -26.38
CA GLY A 132 0.08 -0.72 -25.54
C GLY A 132 -0.87 0.31 -24.93
N LEU A 133 -2.02 -0.14 -24.42
CA LEU A 133 -2.99 0.76 -23.79
C LEU A 133 -2.41 1.50 -22.58
N TYR A 134 -2.95 2.67 -22.26
CA TYR A 134 -2.56 3.42 -21.05
C TYR A 134 -2.70 2.60 -19.76
N TRP A 135 -3.63 1.63 -19.75
CA TRP A 135 -3.88 0.76 -18.60
C TRP A 135 -4.22 -0.68 -19.00
N LYS A 136 -3.63 -1.66 -18.27
CA LYS A 136 -3.75 -3.10 -18.58
C LYS A 136 -5.08 -3.73 -18.17
N PHE A 137 -5.73 -3.24 -17.12
CA PHE A 137 -7.00 -3.80 -16.64
C PHE A 137 -8.16 -3.36 -17.53
N LYS A 138 -9.05 -4.29 -17.95
CA LYS A 138 -10.11 -4.02 -18.95
C LYS A 138 -11.04 -2.87 -18.55
N LEU A 139 -11.41 -2.77 -17.28
CA LEU A 139 -12.30 -1.72 -16.77
C LEU A 139 -11.56 -0.40 -16.45
N GLY A 140 -10.31 -0.25 -16.89
CA GLY A 140 -9.53 0.97 -16.67
C GLY A 140 -9.04 1.12 -15.24
N VAL A 141 -8.61 2.33 -14.90
CA VAL A 141 -8.21 2.71 -13.54
C VAL A 141 -9.43 2.67 -12.63
N PHE A 142 -10.60 3.09 -13.16
CA PHE A 142 -11.88 3.01 -12.48
C PHE A 142 -12.11 1.61 -11.90
N GLY A 143 -12.15 0.60 -12.78
CA GLY A 143 -12.48 -0.75 -12.34
C GLY A 143 -11.46 -1.36 -11.38
N GLN A 144 -10.16 -1.06 -11.58
CA GLN A 144 -9.10 -1.64 -10.77
C GLN A 144 -9.00 -1.03 -9.36
N TYR A 145 -9.24 0.27 -9.21
CA TYR A 145 -8.97 0.96 -7.93
C TYR A 145 -10.15 1.77 -7.37
N TYR A 146 -11.03 2.30 -8.21
CA TYR A 146 -12.10 3.19 -7.76
C TYR A 146 -13.44 2.50 -7.61
N SER A 147 -13.74 1.45 -8.37
CA SER A 147 -15.06 0.79 -8.37
C SER A 147 -15.50 0.35 -6.97
N GLY A 148 -14.56 -0.16 -6.16
CA GLY A 148 -14.77 -0.46 -4.74
C GLY A 148 -14.93 0.81 -3.92
N VAL A 149 -14.00 1.76 -4.05
CA VAL A 149 -14.01 3.02 -3.27
C VAL A 149 -15.28 3.84 -3.46
N VAL A 150 -15.69 4.13 -4.70
CA VAL A 150 -16.89 4.93 -4.95
C VAL A 150 -18.18 4.18 -4.59
N ARG A 151 -18.15 2.84 -4.54
CA ARG A 151 -19.26 2.05 -3.98
C ARG A 151 -19.29 2.14 -2.46
N ASP A 152 -18.14 2.01 -1.82
CA ASP A 152 -18.03 2.05 -0.35
C ASP A 152 -18.39 3.46 0.17
N LEU A 153 -18.08 4.52 -0.59
CA LEU A 153 -18.55 5.90 -0.37
C LEU A 153 -20.02 6.12 -0.78
N ASN A 154 -20.72 5.08 -1.26
CA ASN A 154 -22.11 5.13 -1.71
C ASN A 154 -22.39 6.19 -2.79
N LEU A 155 -21.48 6.34 -3.75
CA LEU A 155 -21.61 7.26 -4.88
C LEU A 155 -22.17 6.56 -6.13
N ILE A 156 -21.95 5.25 -6.27
CA ILE A 156 -22.40 4.49 -7.44
C ILE A 156 -23.13 3.19 -7.05
N ASN A 157 -23.98 2.72 -7.96
CA ASN A 157 -24.48 1.35 -7.97
C ASN A 157 -23.67 0.53 -8.99
N HIS A 158 -23.30 -0.68 -8.59
CA HIS A 158 -22.68 -1.65 -9.49
C HIS A 158 -23.72 -2.27 -10.43
N PRO A 159 -23.30 -2.80 -11.60
CA PRO A 159 -24.14 -3.65 -12.41
C PRO A 159 -24.81 -4.75 -11.58
N ASN A 160 -26.10 -4.96 -11.79
CA ASN A 160 -26.91 -5.98 -11.15
C ASN A 160 -27.79 -6.69 -12.19
N ALA A 161 -27.41 -7.94 -12.50
CA ALA A 161 -28.11 -8.78 -13.45
C ALA A 161 -29.55 -9.13 -13.02
N GLN A 162 -29.87 -9.12 -11.71
CA GLN A 162 -31.20 -9.46 -11.22
C GLN A 162 -32.27 -8.43 -11.60
N VAL A 163 -31.85 -7.19 -11.86
CA VAL A 163 -32.73 -6.07 -12.27
C VAL A 163 -32.42 -5.60 -13.70
N ASP A 164 -31.75 -6.44 -14.50
CA ASP A 164 -31.28 -6.14 -15.86
C ASP A 164 -30.47 -4.82 -15.96
N LEU A 165 -29.68 -4.50 -14.93
CA LEU A 165 -28.81 -3.33 -14.93
C LEU A 165 -27.37 -3.79 -15.22
N ASN A 166 -26.91 -3.60 -16.45
CA ASN A 166 -25.58 -4.06 -16.88
C ASN A 166 -24.49 -2.99 -16.76
N ILE A 167 -24.85 -1.78 -16.31
CA ILE A 167 -23.98 -0.60 -16.26
C ILE A 167 -23.82 -0.06 -14.85
N TYR A 168 -22.76 0.71 -14.62
CA TYR A 168 -22.61 1.53 -13.41
C TYR A 168 -23.59 2.71 -13.47
N THR A 169 -24.28 3.00 -12.37
CA THR A 169 -25.16 4.15 -12.25
C THR A 169 -24.85 4.94 -10.99
N LEU A 170 -25.35 6.18 -10.90
CA LEU A 170 -25.16 7.00 -9.72
C LEU A 170 -26.24 6.77 -8.67
N THR A 171 -25.84 6.81 -7.40
CA THR A 171 -26.77 7.04 -6.29
C THR A 171 -27.16 8.52 -6.25
N GLU A 172 -28.11 8.90 -5.38
CA GLU A 172 -28.43 10.32 -5.18
C GLU A 172 -27.22 11.13 -4.69
N LYS A 173 -26.36 10.56 -3.82
CA LYS A 173 -25.10 11.20 -3.42
C LYS A 173 -24.12 11.34 -4.59
N GLY A 174 -24.07 10.33 -5.47
CA GLY A 174 -23.25 10.40 -6.68
C GLY A 174 -23.70 11.50 -7.63
N LYS A 175 -25.01 11.68 -7.81
CA LYS A 175 -25.57 12.76 -8.64
C LYS A 175 -25.29 14.13 -8.04
N GLU A 176 -25.42 14.28 -6.72
CA GLU A 176 -25.08 15.52 -6.02
C GLU A 176 -23.61 15.89 -6.25
N LEU A 177 -22.70 14.92 -6.12
CA LEU A 177 -21.27 15.13 -6.37
C LEU A 177 -20.96 15.40 -7.85
N ALA A 178 -21.63 14.70 -8.78
CA ALA A 178 -21.47 14.93 -10.22
C ALA A 178 -21.84 16.37 -10.58
N LYS A 179 -22.97 16.86 -10.07
CA LYS A 179 -23.43 18.23 -10.28
C LYS A 179 -22.49 19.25 -9.66
N ALA A 180 -22.04 19.02 -8.42
CA ALA A 180 -21.11 19.92 -7.75
C ALA A 180 -19.74 20.01 -8.46
N PHE A 181 -19.26 18.89 -9.01
CA PHE A 181 -18.08 18.87 -9.87
C PHE A 181 -18.32 19.66 -11.18
N GLU A 182 -19.49 19.48 -11.79
CA GLU A 182 -19.88 20.18 -13.02
C GLU A 182 -19.94 21.71 -12.85
N GLU A 183 -20.43 22.18 -11.69
CA GLU A 183 -20.55 23.61 -11.34
C GLU A 183 -19.20 24.35 -11.39
N ASN A 184 -18.08 23.63 -11.21
CA ASN A 184 -16.73 24.19 -11.21
C ASN A 184 -16.07 24.23 -12.60
N ILE A 185 -16.76 23.80 -13.65
CA ILE A 185 -16.21 23.67 -15.01
C ILE A 185 -17.10 24.48 -15.95
N SER A 186 -16.54 25.26 -16.87
CA SER A 186 -17.35 26.00 -17.86
C SER A 186 -18.05 25.05 -18.84
N LYS A 187 -19.18 25.46 -19.42
CA LYS A 187 -19.88 24.62 -20.40
C LYS A 187 -18.99 24.35 -21.62
N GLU A 188 -18.24 25.34 -22.06
CA GLU A 188 -17.31 25.26 -23.18
C GLU A 188 -16.25 24.19 -22.95
N GLU A 189 -15.66 24.14 -21.75
CA GLU A 189 -14.70 23.09 -21.37
C GLU A 189 -15.33 21.70 -21.35
N ARG A 190 -16.56 21.56 -20.82
CA ARG A 190 -17.28 20.29 -20.80
C ARG A 190 -17.59 19.79 -22.20
N ASP A 191 -18.00 20.68 -23.10
CA ASP A 191 -18.30 20.36 -24.49
C ASP A 191 -17.03 19.91 -25.24
N ILE A 192 -15.90 20.60 -25.05
CA ILE A 192 -14.60 20.18 -25.61
C ILE A 192 -14.20 18.79 -25.07
N PHE A 193 -14.32 18.58 -23.76
CA PHE A 193 -13.96 17.33 -23.12
C PHE A 193 -14.81 16.17 -23.67
N TRP A 194 -16.13 16.32 -23.65
CA TRP A 194 -17.05 15.27 -24.09
C TRP A 194 -16.88 14.98 -25.59
N LYS A 195 -16.78 16.01 -26.44
CA LYS A 195 -16.54 15.84 -27.88
C LYS A 195 -15.25 15.06 -28.15
N SER A 196 -14.21 15.31 -27.37
CA SER A 196 -12.93 14.61 -27.47
C SER A 196 -13.04 13.15 -27.06
N VAL A 197 -13.73 12.86 -25.95
CA VAL A 197 -14.02 11.49 -25.48
C VAL A 197 -14.87 10.71 -26.49
N PHE A 198 -15.94 11.33 -26.99
CA PHE A 198 -16.86 10.73 -27.94
C PHE A 198 -16.17 10.40 -29.27
N SER A 199 -15.46 11.38 -29.86
CA SER A 199 -14.73 11.20 -31.12
C SER A 199 -13.46 10.36 -30.99
N GLY A 200 -12.90 10.25 -29.78
CA GLY A 200 -11.68 9.51 -29.48
C GLY A 200 -10.39 10.21 -29.91
N LYS A 201 -10.42 11.54 -30.09
CA LYS A 201 -9.26 12.35 -30.50
C LYS A 201 -9.32 13.77 -29.96
N ILE A 202 -8.17 14.40 -29.77
CA ILE A 202 -8.04 15.80 -29.36
C ILE A 202 -6.75 16.41 -29.94
N GLN A 203 -6.74 17.71 -30.22
CA GLN A 203 -5.49 18.41 -30.52
C GLN A 203 -4.77 18.78 -29.22
N GLU A 204 -3.45 18.66 -29.18
CA GLU A 204 -2.67 18.99 -27.98
C GLU A 204 -2.89 20.43 -27.51
N SER A 205 -3.01 21.37 -28.45
CA SER A 205 -3.33 22.78 -28.14
C SER A 205 -4.65 22.98 -27.40
N GLU A 206 -5.62 22.06 -27.52
CA GLU A 206 -6.91 22.14 -26.82
C GLU A 206 -6.80 21.71 -25.35
N LEU A 207 -5.74 21.00 -24.96
CA LEU A 207 -5.52 20.58 -23.56
C LEU A 207 -5.40 21.78 -22.62
N ALA A 208 -4.87 22.90 -23.10
CA ALA A 208 -4.72 24.13 -22.33
C ALA A 208 -6.07 24.73 -21.87
N ASN A 209 -7.15 24.38 -22.58
CA ASN A 209 -8.48 24.85 -22.25
C ASN A 209 -9.14 24.02 -21.15
N LEU A 210 -8.66 22.80 -20.87
CA LEU A 210 -9.32 21.85 -19.94
C LEU A 210 -8.81 21.92 -18.49
N LYS A 211 -8.23 23.05 -18.07
CA LYS A 211 -7.55 23.18 -16.77
C LYS A 211 -8.51 23.06 -15.59
N SER A 212 -9.81 23.35 -15.75
CA SER A 212 -10.78 23.26 -14.65
C SER A 212 -11.02 21.82 -14.19
N PHE A 213 -10.64 20.82 -15.00
CA PHE A 213 -10.63 19.39 -14.64
C PHE A 213 -9.45 18.96 -13.76
N ALA A 214 -8.53 19.88 -13.39
CA ALA A 214 -7.34 19.57 -12.62
C ALA A 214 -7.62 18.80 -11.32
N LEU A 215 -7.06 17.61 -11.18
CA LEU A 215 -7.34 16.70 -10.07
C LEU A 215 -6.84 17.18 -8.70
N HIS A 216 -5.87 18.08 -8.68
CA HIS A 216 -5.24 18.62 -7.46
C HIS A 216 -5.84 19.97 -7.04
N VAL A 217 -6.79 20.50 -7.81
CA VAL A 217 -7.43 21.79 -7.55
C VAL A 217 -8.90 21.54 -7.28
N ILE A 218 -9.33 21.78 -6.04
CA ILE A 218 -10.74 21.77 -5.66
C ILE A 218 -11.06 23.21 -5.23
N PRO A 219 -11.95 23.93 -5.95
CA PRO A 219 -12.20 25.34 -5.65
C PRO A 219 -12.66 25.56 -4.20
N GLU A 220 -12.04 26.54 -3.54
CA GLU A 220 -12.38 26.90 -2.17
C GLU A 220 -13.82 27.44 -2.08
N GLY A 221 -14.53 27.05 -1.01
CA GLY A 221 -15.94 27.42 -0.82
C GLY A 221 -16.92 26.74 -1.77
N SER A 222 -16.47 25.86 -2.67
CA SER A 222 -17.36 25.14 -3.59
C SER A 222 -18.26 24.10 -2.88
N SER A 223 -19.41 23.83 -3.50
CA SER A 223 -20.27 22.69 -3.16
C SER A 223 -19.48 21.37 -3.24
N GLU A 224 -18.61 21.23 -4.24
CA GLU A 224 -17.74 20.07 -4.46
C GLU A 224 -16.85 19.80 -3.24
N ARG A 225 -16.12 20.81 -2.76
CA ARG A 225 -15.27 20.70 -1.57
C ARG A 225 -16.07 20.30 -0.34
N SER A 226 -17.22 20.93 -0.13
CA SER A 226 -18.10 20.64 1.01
C SER A 226 -18.58 19.19 1.04
N ILE A 227 -18.85 18.60 -0.13
CA ILE A 227 -19.26 17.19 -0.25
C ILE A 227 -18.09 16.27 0.11
N TYR A 228 -16.87 16.57 -0.34
CA TYR A 228 -15.69 15.78 0.01
C TYR A 228 -15.35 15.84 1.50
N GLU A 229 -15.39 17.03 2.11
CA GLU A 229 -15.19 17.22 3.55
C GLU A 229 -16.18 16.35 4.35
N LYS A 230 -17.47 16.41 4.00
CA LYS A 230 -18.50 15.55 4.59
C LYS A 230 -18.23 14.06 4.37
N ALA A 231 -17.78 13.67 3.17
CA ALA A 231 -17.49 12.27 2.86
C ALA A 231 -16.31 11.72 3.66
N LEU A 232 -15.26 12.52 3.87
CA LEU A 232 -14.10 12.13 4.68
C LEU A 232 -14.46 11.94 6.15
N LEU A 233 -15.39 12.76 6.67
CA LEU A 233 -15.82 12.73 8.08
C LEU A 233 -17.03 11.82 8.34
N ALA A 234 -17.67 11.29 7.29
CA ALA A 234 -18.81 10.39 7.44
C ALA A 234 -18.40 9.02 7.99
N ALA A 235 -19.39 8.28 8.48
CA ALA A 235 -19.28 6.86 8.81
C ALA A 235 -18.66 6.03 7.67
N ASP A 236 -17.89 5.00 8.02
CA ASP A 236 -17.22 4.13 7.05
C ASP A 236 -18.20 3.16 6.37
N ASN A 237 -19.32 2.85 7.02
CA ASN A 237 -20.27 1.86 6.55
C ASN A 237 -21.72 2.23 6.97
N LYS A 238 -22.69 1.50 6.41
CA LYS A 238 -24.13 1.70 6.68
C LYS A 238 -24.71 0.70 7.69
N LYS A 239 -23.88 0.09 8.55
CA LYS A 239 -24.37 -0.84 9.58
C LYS A 239 -25.14 -0.06 10.65
N ALA A 240 -25.93 -0.78 11.46
CA ALA A 240 -26.66 -0.21 12.59
C ALA A 240 -25.70 0.48 13.58
N GLU A 241 -24.53 -0.11 13.79
CA GLU A 241 -23.41 0.48 14.53
C GLU A 241 -22.29 0.81 13.53
N PRO A 242 -22.25 2.05 13.02
CA PRO A 242 -21.23 2.46 12.06
C PRO A 242 -19.88 2.69 12.74
N THR A 243 -18.80 2.41 12.01
CA THR A 243 -17.44 2.79 12.41
C THR A 243 -17.09 4.16 11.83
N PHE A 244 -16.13 4.84 12.47
CA PHE A 244 -15.67 6.18 12.09
C PHE A 244 -14.15 6.22 11.89
N ASN A 245 -13.53 5.07 11.64
CA ASN A 245 -12.09 4.88 11.63
C ASN A 245 -11.37 5.84 10.68
N ARG A 246 -11.94 6.09 9.49
CA ARG A 246 -11.37 7.07 8.54
C ARG A 246 -11.32 8.46 9.17
N SER A 247 -12.45 8.93 9.69
CA SER A 247 -12.54 10.28 10.25
C SER A 247 -11.69 10.45 11.50
N GLU A 248 -11.65 9.43 12.36
CA GLU A 248 -10.82 9.43 13.57
C GLU A 248 -9.33 9.36 13.22
N THR A 249 -8.94 8.57 12.23
CA THR A 249 -7.56 8.57 11.70
C THR A 249 -7.14 9.96 11.21
N ILE A 250 -8.01 10.63 10.45
CA ILE A 250 -7.72 11.99 9.97
C ILE A 250 -7.55 12.94 11.15
N LYS A 251 -8.46 12.90 12.14
CA LYS A 251 -8.35 13.74 13.34
C LYS A 251 -7.07 13.46 14.11
N LEU A 252 -6.66 12.20 14.29
CA LEU A 252 -5.42 11.83 14.97
C LEU A 252 -4.20 12.46 14.27
N ILE A 253 -4.14 12.41 12.94
CA ILE A 253 -3.06 13.06 12.16
C ILE A 253 -3.09 14.57 12.34
N LEU A 254 -4.27 15.20 12.28
CA LEU A 254 -4.42 16.64 12.47
C LEU A 254 -4.05 17.08 13.89
N VAL A 255 -4.42 16.31 14.92
CA VAL A 255 -4.02 16.55 16.31
C VAL A 255 -2.50 16.43 16.47
N HIS A 256 -1.88 15.43 15.84
CA HIS A 256 -0.42 15.27 15.84
C HIS A 256 0.28 16.49 15.23
N LEU A 257 -0.19 16.98 14.07
CA LEU A 257 0.31 18.22 13.46
C LEU A 257 0.07 19.45 14.34
N ASN A 258 -1.10 19.57 14.95
CA ASN A 258 -1.46 20.73 15.78
C ASN A 258 -0.60 20.84 17.04
N LYS A 259 -0.08 19.72 17.56
CA LYS A 259 0.87 19.70 18.68
C LYS A 259 2.29 20.16 18.29
N GLN A 260 2.60 20.22 16.99
CA GLN A 260 3.94 20.48 16.46
C GLN A 260 3.95 21.83 15.71
N ASN A 261 4.15 22.92 16.43
CA ASN A 261 4.03 24.30 15.91
C ASN A 261 4.93 24.58 14.69
N GLU A 262 6.10 23.93 14.61
CA GLU A 262 7.07 24.11 13.53
C GLU A 262 6.79 23.23 12.30
N GLY A 263 5.77 22.37 12.38
CA GLY A 263 5.46 21.36 11.39
C GLY A 263 6.25 20.06 11.57
N VAL A 264 5.94 19.07 10.74
CA VAL A 264 6.45 17.69 10.88
C VAL A 264 7.02 17.19 9.55
N GLU A 265 8.28 16.76 9.57
CA GLU A 265 8.86 15.96 8.48
C GLU A 265 8.50 14.48 8.62
N ASN A 266 8.44 13.75 7.51
CA ASN A 266 8.10 12.32 7.50
C ASN A 266 6.83 12.00 8.30
N LEU A 267 5.80 12.83 8.13
CA LEU A 267 4.58 12.87 8.95
C LEU A 267 3.98 11.50 9.25
N VAL A 268 3.89 10.59 8.28
CA VAL A 268 3.37 9.23 8.49
C VAL A 268 4.18 8.47 9.55
N SER A 269 5.52 8.46 9.40
CA SER A 269 6.38 7.79 10.38
C SER A 269 6.31 8.49 11.72
N SER A 270 6.37 9.83 11.75
CA SER A 270 6.30 10.59 13.00
C SER A 270 5.00 10.30 13.77
N PHE A 271 3.86 10.31 13.07
CA PHE A 271 2.55 9.97 13.64
C PHE A 271 2.53 8.55 14.23
N LEU A 272 2.99 7.55 13.47
CA LEU A 272 2.99 6.16 13.91
C LEU A 272 3.89 5.94 15.13
N ARG A 273 5.09 6.53 15.15
CA ARG A 273 6.02 6.45 16.30
C ARG A 273 5.41 7.08 17.55
N VAL A 274 4.85 8.29 17.42
CA VAL A 274 4.22 8.97 18.55
C VAL A 274 3.00 8.20 19.06
N ASN A 275 2.18 7.64 18.17
CA ASN A 275 1.06 6.79 18.55
C ASN A 275 1.54 5.51 19.24
N TYR A 276 2.64 4.90 18.80
CA TYR A 276 3.22 3.73 19.45
C TYR A 276 3.67 4.04 20.88
N HIS A 277 4.47 5.10 21.07
CA HIS A 277 4.97 5.47 22.39
C HIS A 277 3.87 5.85 23.37
N SER A 278 2.77 6.47 22.89
CA SER A 278 1.66 6.82 23.77
C SER A 278 0.97 5.58 24.33
N HIS A 279 0.78 4.54 23.51
CA HIS A 279 0.07 3.32 23.91
C HIS A 279 0.96 2.30 24.61
N GLN A 280 2.28 2.28 24.32
CA GLN A 280 3.23 1.34 24.93
C GLN A 280 3.17 1.33 26.47
N LYS A 281 2.88 2.48 27.09
CA LYS A 281 2.84 2.63 28.56
C LYS A 281 1.44 2.55 29.15
N GLU A 282 0.40 2.37 28.32
CA GLU A 282 -0.98 2.30 28.80
C GLU A 282 -1.27 0.94 29.45
N ILE A 283 -1.95 0.95 30.60
CA ILE A 283 -2.37 -0.29 31.26
C ILE A 283 -3.65 -0.83 30.62
N VAL A 284 -4.54 0.07 30.19
CA VAL A 284 -5.84 -0.27 29.61
C VAL A 284 -5.98 0.41 28.26
N LEU A 285 -6.05 -0.39 27.21
CA LEU A 285 -6.20 0.08 25.85
C LEU A 285 -7.66 0.45 25.57
N GLN A 286 -7.87 1.59 24.91
CA GLN A 286 -9.18 1.96 24.40
C GLN A 286 -9.54 1.12 23.17
N LYS A 287 -10.83 0.92 22.91
CA LYS A 287 -11.30 0.22 21.70
C LYS A 287 -11.57 1.21 20.57
N ASP A 288 -10.53 1.91 20.13
CA ASP A 288 -10.64 3.02 19.17
C ASP A 288 -9.63 2.94 18.01
N ALA A 289 -9.64 3.98 17.17
CA ALA A 289 -8.76 4.08 16.02
C ALA A 289 -7.27 4.21 16.39
N ALA A 290 -6.95 4.81 17.55
CA ALA A 290 -5.58 5.02 17.99
C ALA A 290 -4.95 3.67 18.40
N THR A 291 -5.71 2.83 19.12
CA THR A 291 -5.32 1.45 19.40
C THR A 291 -5.16 0.63 18.13
N ALA A 292 -6.02 0.78 17.13
CA ALA A 292 -5.84 0.09 15.85
C ALA A 292 -4.55 0.48 15.12
N TRP A 293 -4.14 1.75 15.16
CA TRP A 293 -2.84 2.19 14.65
C TRP A 293 -1.67 1.70 15.50
N TYR A 294 -1.87 1.50 16.80
CA TYR A 294 -0.88 0.88 17.66
C TYR A 294 -0.67 -0.61 17.29
N VAL A 295 -1.75 -1.39 17.11
CA VAL A 295 -1.66 -2.77 16.61
C VAL A 295 -0.97 -2.82 15.24
N PHE A 296 -1.33 -1.89 14.34
CA PHE A 296 -0.66 -1.78 13.04
C PHE A 296 0.85 -1.58 13.20
N GLU A 297 1.29 -0.66 14.06
CA GLU A 297 2.71 -0.40 14.25
C GLU A 297 3.44 -1.60 14.86
N ILE A 298 2.83 -2.29 15.83
CA ILE A 298 3.40 -3.51 16.40
C ILE A 298 3.61 -4.57 15.30
N ASN A 299 2.59 -4.80 14.46
CA ASN A 299 2.71 -5.71 13.31
C ASN A 299 3.88 -5.33 12.41
N GLU A 300 3.97 -4.04 12.04
CA GLU A 300 5.02 -3.53 11.15
C GLU A 300 6.42 -3.72 11.71
N LEU A 301 6.62 -3.44 13.00
CA LEU A 301 7.92 -3.61 13.66
C LEU A 301 8.37 -5.07 13.65
N ILE A 302 7.50 -6.00 14.06
CA ILE A 302 7.86 -7.41 14.16
C ILE A 302 8.00 -8.11 12.81
N HIS A 303 7.09 -7.83 11.85
CA HIS A 303 7.14 -8.52 10.56
C HIS A 303 8.33 -8.03 9.73
N VAL A 304 8.64 -6.73 9.75
CA VAL A 304 9.81 -6.20 9.04
C VAL A 304 11.10 -6.75 9.64
N ALA A 305 11.21 -6.80 10.97
CA ALA A 305 12.36 -7.41 11.62
C ALA A 305 12.51 -8.90 11.24
N PHE A 306 11.41 -9.65 11.17
CA PHE A 306 11.45 -11.05 10.73
C PHE A 306 11.80 -11.18 9.24
N GLU A 307 11.31 -10.30 8.37
CA GLU A 307 11.69 -10.27 6.96
C GLU A 307 13.19 -10.00 6.74
N HIS A 308 13.85 -9.28 7.65
CA HIS A 308 15.30 -9.08 7.60
C HIS A 308 16.10 -10.38 7.80
N PHE A 309 15.58 -11.39 8.51
CA PHE A 309 16.21 -12.72 8.56
C PHE A 309 16.26 -13.36 7.18
N HIS A 310 15.15 -13.34 6.47
CA HIS A 310 15.08 -13.84 5.10
C HIS A 310 15.95 -12.99 4.15
N ALA A 311 15.90 -11.66 4.26
CA ALA A 311 16.65 -10.78 3.35
C ALA A 311 18.16 -10.84 3.59
N CYS A 312 18.63 -10.85 4.83
CA CYS A 312 20.05 -11.04 5.12
C CYS A 312 20.54 -12.37 4.55
N PHE A 313 19.80 -13.46 4.76
CA PHE A 313 20.14 -14.75 4.13
C PHE A 313 20.20 -14.65 2.60
N LEU A 314 19.17 -14.06 1.98
CA LEU A 314 19.09 -13.88 0.52
C LEU A 314 20.30 -13.10 -0.04
N TYR A 315 20.69 -12.00 0.60
CA TYR A 315 21.80 -11.17 0.14
C TYR A 315 23.19 -11.73 0.54
N PHE A 316 23.22 -12.64 1.50
CA PHE A 316 24.42 -13.33 1.95
C PHE A 316 24.81 -14.50 1.04
N ILE A 317 23.84 -15.23 0.49
CA ILE A 317 24.10 -16.33 -0.44
C ILE A 317 24.56 -15.84 -1.82
N GLU A 318 25.27 -16.71 -2.52
CA GLU A 318 25.82 -16.45 -3.86
C GLU A 318 24.78 -16.66 -4.97
N THR A 319 25.08 -16.17 -6.17
CA THR A 319 24.27 -16.44 -7.39
C THR A 319 24.59 -17.78 -8.04
N TYR A 320 25.54 -18.53 -7.47
CA TYR A 320 25.89 -19.90 -7.86
C TYR A 320 25.72 -20.87 -6.68
N PRO A 321 25.53 -22.18 -6.92
CA PRO A 321 25.26 -23.14 -5.85
C PRO A 321 26.37 -23.16 -4.79
N THR A 322 25.97 -22.98 -3.53
CA THR A 322 26.83 -23.10 -2.34
C THR A 322 26.09 -23.88 -1.26
N LEU A 323 26.78 -24.49 -0.29
CA LEU A 323 26.14 -25.33 0.72
C LEU A 323 25.24 -24.51 1.66
N LEU A 324 23.98 -24.91 1.78
CA LEU A 324 22.95 -24.22 2.58
C LEU A 324 23.38 -24.08 4.04
N ASP A 325 23.77 -25.18 4.67
CA ASP A 325 24.14 -25.19 6.10
C ASP A 325 25.36 -24.31 6.39
N GLN A 326 26.35 -24.29 5.47
CA GLN A 326 27.53 -23.42 5.63
C GLN A 326 27.17 -21.94 5.56
N ASN A 327 26.25 -21.57 4.67
CA ASN A 327 25.77 -20.18 4.59
C ASN A 327 24.98 -19.78 5.85
N ILE A 328 24.13 -20.67 6.37
CA ILE A 328 23.39 -20.44 7.61
C ILE A 328 24.36 -20.27 8.78
N ASP A 329 25.29 -21.21 8.97
CA ASP A 329 26.24 -21.17 10.09
C ASP A 329 27.17 -19.94 10.02
N ALA A 330 27.62 -19.57 8.83
CA ALA A 330 28.44 -18.37 8.65
C ALA A 330 27.67 -17.08 9.01
N LEU A 331 26.39 -16.99 8.64
CA LEU A 331 25.54 -15.84 8.99
C LEU A 331 25.22 -15.79 10.49
N VAL A 332 24.99 -16.95 11.11
CA VAL A 332 24.83 -17.09 12.57
C VAL A 332 26.08 -16.59 13.29
N ASN A 333 27.27 -17.05 12.87
CA ASN A 333 28.53 -16.64 13.50
C ASN A 333 28.76 -15.13 13.39
N LYS A 334 28.49 -14.53 12.23
CA LYS A 334 28.55 -13.06 12.07
C LYS A 334 27.59 -12.31 12.98
N THR A 335 26.43 -12.89 13.27
CA THR A 335 25.45 -12.30 14.18
C THR A 335 25.93 -12.37 15.63
N LEU A 336 26.53 -13.49 16.03
CA LEU A 336 27.14 -13.65 17.36
C LEU A 336 28.34 -12.71 17.56
N GLU A 337 29.22 -12.59 16.55
CA GLU A 337 30.33 -11.63 16.57
C GLU A 337 29.83 -10.19 16.79
N ALA A 338 28.71 -9.81 16.15
CA ALA A 338 28.12 -8.48 16.35
C ALA A 338 27.62 -8.29 17.79
N PHE A 339 26.94 -9.28 18.35
CA PHE A 339 26.49 -9.29 19.73
C PHE A 339 27.65 -9.21 20.74
N GLU A 340 28.76 -9.92 20.48
CA GLU A 340 29.97 -9.88 21.32
C GLU A 340 30.64 -8.50 21.29
N LEU A 341 30.75 -7.88 20.10
CA LEU A 341 31.31 -6.54 19.93
C LEU A 341 30.52 -5.45 20.66
N GLU A 342 29.20 -5.63 20.77
CA GLU A 342 28.31 -4.71 21.49
C GLU A 342 28.36 -4.92 23.02
N GLY A 343 28.89 -6.05 23.50
CA GLY A 343 28.87 -6.44 24.92
C GLY A 343 27.51 -6.94 25.41
N SER A 344 26.53 -7.09 24.51
CA SER A 344 25.14 -7.45 24.82
C SER A 344 24.92 -8.90 25.28
N LEU A 345 25.97 -9.74 25.31
CA LEU A 345 25.87 -11.15 25.73
C LEU A 345 26.56 -11.48 27.06
N GLU A 346 27.13 -10.49 27.76
CA GLU A 346 27.78 -10.76 29.05
C GLU A 346 26.78 -11.33 30.07
N GLY A 347 26.93 -12.62 30.39
CA GLY A 347 26.02 -13.32 31.32
C GLY A 347 24.70 -13.79 30.71
N ILE A 348 24.50 -13.64 29.39
CA ILE A 348 23.28 -14.01 28.68
C ILE A 348 23.43 -15.38 28.02
N ASN A 349 22.65 -16.36 28.48
CA ASN A 349 22.65 -17.73 27.97
C ASN A 349 21.35 -18.11 27.26
N SER A 350 20.31 -17.28 27.33
CA SER A 350 19.02 -17.55 26.70
C SER A 350 18.33 -16.29 26.20
N ILE A 351 17.38 -16.47 25.28
CA ILE A 351 16.54 -15.38 24.76
C ILE A 351 15.70 -14.74 25.87
N LYS A 352 15.26 -15.52 26.86
CA LYS A 352 14.58 -14.99 28.05
C LYS A 352 15.47 -13.97 28.79
N GLN A 353 16.74 -14.30 29.01
CA GLN A 353 17.66 -13.39 29.70
C GLN A 353 17.95 -12.14 28.87
N LEU A 354 18.08 -12.29 27.55
CA LEU A 354 18.25 -11.14 26.65
C LEU A 354 17.02 -10.21 26.66
N ALA A 355 15.81 -10.76 26.68
CA ALA A 355 14.58 -9.98 26.81
C ALA A 355 14.49 -9.27 28.17
N GLU A 356 14.93 -9.91 29.26
CA GLU A 356 15.02 -9.29 30.58
C GLU A 356 16.03 -8.13 30.62
N GLN A 357 17.18 -8.29 29.95
CA GLN A 357 18.16 -7.21 29.80
C GLN A 357 17.57 -6.01 29.03
N ILE A 358 16.98 -6.26 27.86
CA ILE A 358 16.33 -5.23 27.03
C ILE A 358 15.27 -4.47 27.84
N LYS A 359 14.48 -5.19 28.65
CA LYS A 359 13.48 -4.58 29.53
C LYS A 359 14.11 -3.65 30.57
N ASN A 360 15.28 -3.99 31.11
CA ASN A 360 15.96 -3.19 32.14
C ASN A 360 16.70 -1.97 31.57
N GLU A 361 17.16 -2.05 30.31
CA GLU A 361 17.84 -0.95 29.63
C GLU A 361 16.89 0.20 29.27
N GLU A 362 15.58 -0.08 29.17
CA GLU A 362 14.55 0.88 28.75
C GLU A 362 14.88 1.60 27.42
N GLU A 363 15.66 0.94 26.53
CA GLU A 363 16.01 1.47 25.21
C GLU A 363 14.76 1.62 24.34
N ASP A 364 14.72 2.69 23.55
CA ASP A 364 13.66 2.89 22.57
C ASP A 364 13.76 1.87 21.43
N ILE A 365 12.69 1.12 21.19
CA ILE A 365 12.61 0.12 20.12
C ILE A 365 13.06 0.65 18.76
N TYR A 366 12.83 1.94 18.48
CA TYR A 366 13.18 2.53 17.20
C TYR A 366 14.69 2.69 16.99
N ILE A 367 15.50 2.66 18.05
CA ILE A 367 16.97 2.62 17.93
C ILE A 367 17.37 1.32 17.24
N ALA A 368 16.93 0.18 17.78
CA ALA A 368 17.18 -1.13 17.18
C ALA A 368 16.57 -1.22 15.77
N TYR A 369 15.34 -0.75 15.59
CA TYR A 369 14.65 -0.82 14.29
C TYR A 369 15.39 -0.01 13.19
N ASP A 370 15.85 1.20 13.51
CA ASP A 370 16.52 2.08 12.53
C ASP A 370 17.94 1.60 12.22
N GLU A 371 18.68 1.13 13.22
CA GLU A 371 20.03 0.57 13.02
C GLU A 371 19.98 -0.74 12.22
N MET A 372 18.94 -1.57 12.39
CA MET A 372 18.71 -2.75 11.54
C MET A 372 18.67 -2.38 10.05
N GLU A 373 17.84 -1.40 9.66
CA GLU A 373 17.73 -1.00 8.24
C GLU A 373 19.03 -0.38 7.72
N LYS A 374 19.71 0.43 8.54
CA LYS A 374 21.00 1.05 8.20
C LYS A 374 22.08 -0.01 7.93
N HIS A 375 22.24 -0.99 8.81
CA HIS A 375 23.23 -2.06 8.67
C HIS A 375 22.89 -3.01 7.51
N PHE A 376 21.60 -3.22 7.21
CA PHE A 376 21.21 -3.94 6.01
C PHE A 376 21.72 -3.23 4.74
N ARG A 377 21.56 -1.91 4.65
CA ARG A 377 22.02 -1.10 3.50
C ARG A 377 23.53 -1.08 3.34
N THR A 378 24.29 -1.15 4.43
CA THR A 378 25.77 -1.24 4.40
C THR A 378 26.28 -2.68 4.23
N ARG A 379 25.38 -3.67 4.10
CA ARG A 379 25.68 -5.11 3.96
C ARG A 379 26.39 -5.71 5.18
N GLU A 380 26.20 -5.11 6.35
CA GLU A 380 26.68 -5.61 7.64
C GLU A 380 25.63 -6.56 8.24
N PHE A 381 25.43 -7.70 7.58
CA PHE A 381 24.30 -8.59 7.86
C PHE A 381 24.27 -9.17 9.28
N GLY A 382 25.43 -9.41 9.91
CA GLY A 382 25.49 -9.86 11.30
C GLY A 382 24.91 -8.83 12.27
N THR A 383 25.36 -7.58 12.17
CA THR A 383 24.85 -6.44 12.97
C THR A 383 23.40 -6.14 12.65
N CYS A 384 22.99 -6.24 11.38
CA CYS A 384 21.59 -6.14 10.98
C CYS A 384 20.71 -7.18 11.71
N LEU A 385 21.12 -8.45 11.75
CA LEU A 385 20.35 -9.49 12.42
C LEU A 385 20.35 -9.33 13.93
N MET A 386 21.44 -8.87 14.54
CA MET A 386 21.48 -8.51 15.96
C MET A 386 20.39 -7.48 16.31
N HIS A 387 20.30 -6.38 15.54
CA HIS A 387 19.26 -5.38 15.74
C HIS A 387 17.85 -5.89 15.39
N ALA A 388 17.71 -6.81 14.43
CA ALA A 388 16.44 -7.49 14.14
C ALA A 388 15.98 -8.34 15.34
N VAL A 389 16.88 -9.09 15.99
CA VAL A 389 16.60 -9.82 17.23
C VAL A 389 16.15 -8.84 18.32
N LYS A 390 16.91 -7.77 18.57
CA LYS A 390 16.55 -6.75 19.56
C LYS A 390 15.17 -6.15 19.29
N THR A 391 14.87 -5.81 18.04
CA THR A 391 13.55 -5.27 17.64
C THR A 391 12.41 -6.23 17.97
N ILE A 392 12.56 -7.52 17.62
CA ILE A 392 11.54 -8.56 17.93
C ILE A 392 11.34 -8.68 19.46
N LEU A 393 12.41 -8.66 20.23
CA LEU A 393 12.34 -8.75 21.70
C LEU A 393 11.73 -7.49 22.31
N HIS A 394 12.07 -6.29 21.82
CA HIS A 394 11.42 -5.06 22.24
C HIS A 394 9.92 -5.11 21.98
N VAL A 395 9.46 -5.63 20.83
CA VAL A 395 8.02 -5.79 20.57
C VAL A 395 7.38 -6.62 21.68
N GLN A 396 7.94 -7.79 21.98
CA GLN A 396 7.42 -8.67 23.03
C GLN A 396 7.44 -7.98 24.41
N VAL A 397 8.55 -7.36 24.80
CA VAL A 397 8.70 -6.68 26.10
C VAL A 397 7.68 -5.55 26.24
N ASN A 398 7.54 -4.73 25.19
CA ASN A 398 6.67 -3.55 25.17
C ASN A 398 5.19 -3.92 25.20
N SER A 399 4.79 -4.99 24.49
CA SER A 399 3.39 -5.41 24.43
C SER A 399 3.01 -6.41 25.52
N ASN A 400 3.95 -6.89 26.34
CA ASN A 400 3.74 -8.02 27.26
C ASN A 400 2.56 -7.83 28.22
N ALA A 401 2.38 -6.63 28.77
CA ALA A 401 1.28 -6.31 29.69
C ALA A 401 -0.10 -6.21 28.99
N GLN A 402 -0.10 -6.13 27.67
CA GLN A 402 -1.28 -5.80 26.85
C GLN A 402 -1.71 -6.96 25.93
N ILE A 403 -0.99 -8.09 25.90
CA ILE A 403 -1.22 -9.20 24.94
C ILE A 403 -2.70 -9.61 24.90
N GLU A 404 -3.32 -9.89 26.04
CA GLU A 404 -4.73 -10.32 26.12
C GLU A 404 -5.69 -9.26 25.54
N GLN A 405 -5.46 -7.99 25.84
CA GLN A 405 -6.27 -6.88 25.32
C GLN A 405 -6.10 -6.72 23.81
N LEU A 406 -4.87 -6.88 23.31
CA LEU A 406 -4.56 -6.81 21.88
C LEU A 406 -5.23 -7.97 21.13
N GLU A 407 -5.16 -9.19 21.66
CA GLU A 407 -5.83 -10.37 21.10
C GLU A 407 -7.36 -10.21 21.07
N GLU A 408 -7.98 -9.77 22.16
CA GLU A 408 -9.41 -9.51 22.22
C GLU A 408 -9.81 -8.44 21.19
N PHE A 409 -9.05 -7.34 21.13
CA PHE A 409 -9.30 -6.24 20.20
C PHE A 409 -9.14 -6.68 18.74
N ALA A 410 -8.13 -7.48 18.41
CA ALA A 410 -7.90 -7.97 17.06
C ALA A 410 -8.95 -8.99 16.62
N ALA A 411 -9.42 -9.85 17.53
CA ALA A 411 -10.40 -10.90 17.26
C ALA A 411 -11.85 -10.39 17.15
N ALA A 412 -12.13 -9.19 17.66
CA ALA A 412 -13.46 -8.59 17.61
C ALA A 412 -14.01 -8.59 16.16
N PRO A 413 -15.27 -9.01 15.91
CA PRO A 413 -15.81 -9.20 14.55
C PRO A 413 -15.72 -7.97 13.64
N GLU A 414 -15.86 -6.79 14.21
CA GLU A 414 -15.73 -5.49 13.56
C GLU A 414 -14.29 -5.19 13.12
N ASN A 415 -13.29 -5.71 13.83
CA ASN A 415 -11.87 -5.53 13.57
C ASN A 415 -11.31 -6.67 12.72
N ASN A 416 -11.36 -7.91 13.19
CA ASN A 416 -10.92 -9.09 12.45
C ASN A 416 -9.50 -8.92 11.87
N PHE A 417 -8.61 -8.40 12.72
CA PHE A 417 -7.22 -8.05 12.41
C PHE A 417 -6.28 -9.26 12.50
N ASN A 418 -6.67 -10.30 13.25
CA ASN A 418 -5.94 -11.55 13.46
C ASN A 418 -5.89 -12.43 12.19
N ARG A 419 -5.20 -11.95 11.16
CA ARG A 419 -4.88 -12.68 9.93
C ARG A 419 -3.45 -13.23 10.02
N ILE A 420 -3.09 -14.09 9.07
CA ILE A 420 -1.71 -14.60 8.95
C ILE A 420 -0.71 -13.44 9.05
N GLY A 421 0.26 -13.61 9.95
CA GLY A 421 1.26 -12.59 10.30
C GLY A 421 0.78 -11.55 11.30
N TYR A 422 -0.24 -11.86 12.10
CA TYR A 422 -0.62 -11.06 13.25
C TYR A 422 0.50 -11.04 14.30
N ALA A 423 0.76 -9.87 14.89
CA ALA A 423 1.92 -9.65 15.75
C ALA A 423 1.95 -10.58 16.97
N MET A 424 0.83 -10.82 17.65
CA MET A 424 0.88 -11.63 18.87
C MET A 424 1.14 -13.11 18.55
N ASP A 425 0.64 -13.61 17.42
CA ASP A 425 1.01 -14.93 16.90
C ASP A 425 2.51 -14.98 16.59
N LEU A 426 3.06 -13.93 15.96
CA LEU A 426 4.50 -13.81 15.70
C LEU A 426 5.32 -13.68 17.00
N VAL A 427 4.84 -12.99 18.03
CA VAL A 427 5.52 -12.92 19.34
C VAL A 427 5.56 -14.29 20.00
N GLU A 428 4.45 -15.03 19.99
CA GLU A 428 4.39 -16.38 20.53
C GLU A 428 5.39 -17.29 19.80
N GLU A 429 5.38 -17.24 18.48
CA GLU A 429 6.19 -18.07 17.60
C GLU A 429 7.69 -17.73 17.59
N LEU A 430 8.03 -16.44 17.60
CA LEU A 430 9.39 -15.92 17.45
C LEU A 430 10.05 -15.59 18.78
N VAL A 431 9.34 -15.59 19.91
CA VAL A 431 9.93 -15.26 21.22
C VAL A 431 9.50 -16.29 22.26
N ILE A 432 8.21 -16.40 22.57
CA ILE A 432 7.74 -17.16 23.75
C ILE A 432 8.06 -18.64 23.62
N SER A 433 7.84 -19.23 22.43
CA SER A 433 8.14 -20.63 22.12
C SER A 433 9.65 -20.93 22.00
N GLN A 434 10.50 -19.90 21.87
CA GLN A 434 11.95 -20.03 21.68
C GLN A 434 12.77 -19.51 22.88
N ARG A 435 12.10 -19.07 23.96
CA ARG A 435 12.72 -18.30 25.05
C ARG A 435 13.87 -18.99 25.79
N GLU A 436 13.88 -20.33 25.82
CA GLU A 436 14.91 -21.12 26.51
C GLU A 436 16.11 -21.42 25.62
N LEU A 437 16.06 -21.12 24.32
CA LEU A 437 17.20 -21.30 23.42
C LEU A 437 18.31 -20.30 23.74
N SER A 438 19.55 -20.74 23.54
CA SER A 438 20.69 -19.82 23.43
C SER A 438 20.53 -18.90 22.22
N VAL A 439 21.20 -17.74 22.24
CA VAL A 439 21.15 -16.77 21.14
C VAL A 439 21.60 -17.40 19.82
N GLN A 440 22.62 -18.26 19.83
CA GLN A 440 23.05 -18.99 18.64
C GLN A 440 21.96 -19.90 18.07
N GLN A 441 21.35 -20.73 18.93
CA GLN A 441 20.28 -21.65 18.52
C GLN A 441 19.06 -20.88 18.02
N TYR A 442 18.73 -19.77 18.68
CA TYR A 442 17.66 -18.88 18.29
C TYR A 442 17.86 -18.31 16.89
N VAL A 443 18.99 -17.62 16.64
CA VAL A 443 19.27 -17.00 15.35
C VAL A 443 19.21 -18.05 14.23
N LYS A 444 19.81 -19.23 14.45
CA LYS A 444 19.74 -20.35 13.49
C LYS A 444 18.29 -20.79 13.24
N ALA A 445 17.49 -20.96 14.29
CA ALA A 445 16.10 -21.36 14.17
C ALA A 445 15.24 -20.34 13.40
N ILE A 446 15.43 -19.04 13.65
CA ILE A 446 14.68 -17.98 12.95
C ILE A 446 15.09 -17.87 11.49
N ILE A 447 16.39 -18.00 11.15
CA ILE A 447 16.85 -18.07 9.74
C ILE A 447 16.18 -19.24 9.02
N ILE A 448 16.24 -20.44 9.60
CA ILE A 448 15.62 -21.65 9.01
C ILE A 448 14.11 -21.45 8.84
N LYS A 449 13.44 -20.86 9.82
CA LYS A 449 12.01 -20.57 9.76
C LYS A 449 11.68 -19.61 8.62
N ALA A 450 12.45 -18.52 8.48
CA ALA A 450 12.28 -17.56 7.40
C ALA A 450 12.49 -18.21 6.02
N ILE A 451 13.49 -19.10 5.92
CA ILE A 451 13.76 -19.88 4.70
C ILE A 451 12.57 -20.77 4.33
N ASN A 452 12.08 -21.56 5.29
CA ASN A 452 10.97 -22.49 5.09
C ASN A 452 9.68 -21.77 4.70
N LEU A 453 9.40 -20.64 5.36
CA LEU A 453 8.19 -19.85 5.11
C LEU A 453 8.22 -19.23 3.72
N HIS A 454 9.38 -18.70 3.28
CA HIS A 454 9.54 -18.20 1.91
C HIS A 454 9.35 -19.30 0.86
N THR A 455 9.97 -20.47 1.07
CA THR A 455 9.85 -21.63 0.18
C THR A 455 8.39 -22.06 0.06
N PHE A 456 7.70 -22.24 1.20
CA PHE A 456 6.28 -22.60 1.22
C PHE A 456 5.38 -21.56 0.52
N SER A 457 5.59 -20.27 0.81
CA SER A 457 4.87 -19.15 0.20
C SER A 457 5.06 -19.12 -1.32
N SER A 458 6.29 -19.35 -1.79
CA SER A 458 6.63 -19.29 -3.21
C SER A 458 6.03 -20.44 -4.03
N TYR A 459 6.06 -21.66 -3.50
CA TYR A 459 5.38 -22.80 -4.12
C TYR A 459 3.86 -22.64 -4.11
N SER A 460 3.29 -22.12 -3.02
CA SER A 460 1.85 -21.88 -2.91
C SER A 460 1.34 -20.88 -3.95
N LYS A 461 2.10 -19.80 -4.21
CA LYS A 461 1.78 -18.81 -5.25
C LYS A 461 1.91 -19.38 -6.67
N THR A 462 2.89 -20.25 -6.89
CA THR A 462 3.07 -20.95 -8.17
C THR A 462 1.86 -21.86 -8.46
N ARG A 463 1.32 -22.55 -7.44
CA ARG A 463 0.13 -23.43 -7.57
C ARG A 463 -1.11 -22.71 -8.09
N ILE A 464 -1.28 -21.44 -7.75
CA ILE A 464 -2.46 -20.62 -8.15
C ILE A 464 -2.24 -19.88 -9.47
N GLY A 465 -1.24 -20.26 -10.27
CA GLY A 465 -0.99 -19.70 -11.60
C GLY A 465 -0.29 -18.34 -11.62
N GLN A 466 0.31 -17.91 -10.50
CA GLN A 466 1.25 -16.78 -10.52
C GLN A 466 2.60 -17.26 -11.07
N SER A 467 3.34 -16.34 -11.71
CA SER A 467 4.71 -16.60 -12.18
C SER A 467 5.61 -17.08 -11.04
N LEU A 468 6.71 -17.77 -11.36
CA LEU A 468 7.66 -18.26 -10.38
C LEU A 468 8.18 -17.11 -9.50
N VAL A 469 7.89 -17.16 -8.20
CA VAL A 469 8.25 -16.10 -7.25
C VAL A 469 9.30 -16.52 -6.22
N HIS A 470 10.19 -17.46 -6.58
CA HIS A 470 11.29 -17.88 -5.71
C HIS A 470 12.38 -16.80 -5.66
N ASN A 471 12.87 -16.47 -4.46
CA ASN A 471 14.01 -15.58 -4.27
C ASN A 471 15.34 -16.31 -4.44
N TYR A 472 15.39 -17.59 -4.07
CA TYR A 472 16.51 -18.51 -4.24
C TYR A 472 15.99 -19.92 -4.54
N MET A 473 16.86 -20.77 -5.05
CA MET A 473 16.60 -22.21 -5.19
C MET A 473 17.33 -22.98 -4.10
N ILE A 474 16.74 -24.07 -3.63
CA ILE A 474 17.38 -25.04 -2.74
C ILE A 474 17.28 -26.41 -3.40
N GLU A 475 18.41 -27.02 -3.70
CA GLU A 475 18.52 -28.33 -4.36
C GLU A 475 19.78 -29.04 -3.88
N ASP A 476 19.70 -30.33 -3.57
CA ASP A 476 20.84 -31.16 -3.11
C ASP A 476 21.73 -30.49 -2.05
N TYR A 477 21.10 -29.97 -0.99
CA TYR A 477 21.74 -29.23 0.11
C TYR A 477 22.45 -27.93 -0.31
N SER A 478 22.31 -27.53 -1.57
CA SER A 478 22.87 -26.31 -2.12
C SER A 478 21.81 -25.22 -2.23
N VAL A 479 22.23 -23.97 -2.17
CA VAL A 479 21.40 -22.78 -2.31
C VAL A 479 22.07 -21.75 -3.22
N TRP A 480 21.26 -21.06 -4.02
CA TRP A 480 21.72 -19.91 -4.81
C TRP A 480 20.62 -18.89 -5.07
N ARG A 481 20.99 -17.62 -5.08
CA ARG A 481 20.09 -16.49 -5.30
C ARG A 481 19.60 -16.46 -6.75
N LEU A 482 18.29 -16.26 -6.92
CA LEU A 482 17.64 -16.06 -8.21
C LEU A 482 17.24 -14.59 -8.43
N ARG A 483 16.88 -13.87 -7.37
CA ARG A 483 16.47 -12.47 -7.43
C ARG A 483 16.65 -11.76 -6.10
N GLU A 484 16.59 -10.45 -6.13
CA GLU A 484 16.78 -9.59 -4.98
C GLU A 484 15.43 -8.95 -4.58
N THR A 485 15.05 -9.11 -3.32
CA THR A 485 13.85 -8.50 -2.74
C THR A 485 14.21 -7.89 -1.40
N LEU A 486 13.66 -6.71 -1.12
CA LEU A 486 13.92 -5.96 0.11
C LEU A 486 12.79 -6.18 1.13
N PRO A 487 13.10 -6.29 2.43
CA PRO A 487 12.11 -6.12 3.49
C PRO A 487 11.43 -4.77 3.32
N ASN A 488 10.12 -4.71 3.50
CA ASN A 488 9.40 -3.44 3.37
C ASN A 488 8.23 -3.39 4.35
N ARG A 489 8.09 -2.22 4.98
CA ARG A 489 6.84 -1.84 5.64
C ARG A 489 5.68 -2.00 4.66
N THR A 490 4.53 -2.47 5.14
CA THR A 490 3.33 -2.37 4.32
C THR A 490 3.04 -0.89 4.14
N THR A 491 2.92 -0.41 2.91
CA THR A 491 2.73 1.03 2.68
C THR A 491 1.34 1.41 3.18
N PRO A 492 1.19 2.07 4.34
CA PRO A 492 -0.13 2.41 4.80
C PRO A 492 -0.67 3.47 3.86
N ARG A 493 -1.95 3.38 3.51
CA ARG A 493 -2.68 4.40 2.75
C ARG A 493 -2.64 5.80 3.37
N LEU A 494 -2.00 5.97 4.52
CA LEU A 494 -1.77 7.25 5.19
C LEU A 494 -1.13 8.28 4.27
N GLN A 495 -0.19 7.93 3.39
CA GLN A 495 0.35 8.89 2.42
C GLN A 495 -0.74 9.44 1.48
N ASN A 496 -1.75 8.62 1.19
CA ASN A 496 -2.86 8.97 0.32
C ASN A 496 -3.92 9.75 1.10
N VAL A 497 -4.10 9.46 2.39
CA VAL A 497 -4.85 10.31 3.33
C VAL A 497 -4.26 11.71 3.33
N LEU A 498 -2.94 11.84 3.50
CA LEU A 498 -2.25 13.13 3.51
C LEU A 498 -2.51 13.91 2.23
N GLN A 499 -2.50 13.24 1.07
CA GLN A 499 -2.79 13.89 -0.19
C GLN A 499 -4.26 14.33 -0.30
N TYR A 500 -5.22 13.52 0.18
CA TYR A 500 -6.64 13.89 0.18
C TYR A 500 -6.90 15.12 1.06
N ILE A 501 -6.38 15.13 2.29
CA ILE A 501 -6.58 16.25 3.21
C ILE A 501 -5.76 17.50 2.81
N MET A 502 -4.70 17.34 2.01
CA MET A 502 -3.99 18.44 1.36
C MET A 502 -4.77 19.00 0.16
N ASP A 503 -5.36 18.15 -0.69
CA ASP A 503 -6.22 18.58 -1.80
C ASP A 503 -7.46 19.35 -1.28
N ILE A 504 -7.97 18.96 -0.11
CA ILE A 504 -9.05 19.66 0.60
C ILE A 504 -8.56 20.91 1.36
N GLY A 505 -7.25 21.07 1.56
CA GLY A 505 -6.68 22.24 2.21
C GLY A 505 -6.73 22.24 3.74
N TRP A 506 -6.87 21.08 4.39
CA TRP A 506 -6.74 20.95 5.86
C TRP A 506 -5.28 20.92 6.34
N ILE A 507 -4.36 20.54 5.46
CA ILE A 507 -2.92 20.62 5.70
C ILE A 507 -2.24 21.25 4.49
N LYS A 508 -1.04 21.76 4.70
CA LYS A 508 -0.14 22.19 3.62
C LYS A 508 1.23 21.55 3.78
N ARG A 509 1.98 21.51 2.69
CA ARG A 509 3.34 20.98 2.65
C ARG A 509 4.28 22.00 2.04
N GLU A 510 5.33 22.37 2.78
CA GLU A 510 6.42 23.22 2.32
C GLU A 510 7.72 22.40 2.37
N GLY A 511 8.25 22.05 1.19
CA GLY A 511 9.39 21.13 1.08
C GLY A 511 9.05 19.72 1.64
N LYS A 512 9.68 19.34 2.75
CA LYS A 512 9.43 18.07 3.45
C LYS A 512 8.53 18.22 4.68
N VAL A 513 8.22 19.46 5.07
CA VAL A 513 7.51 19.78 6.31
C VAL A 513 6.01 19.90 6.02
N PHE A 514 5.20 19.20 6.81
CA PHE A 514 3.75 19.32 6.81
C PHE A 514 3.29 20.19 7.98
N THR A 515 2.31 21.06 7.73
CA THR A 515 1.68 21.90 8.76
C THR A 515 0.16 21.85 8.62
N ILE A 516 -0.54 22.00 9.74
CA ILE A 516 -2.00 22.14 9.76
C ILE A 516 -2.42 23.54 9.31
N THR A 517 -3.53 23.65 8.57
CA THR A 517 -4.12 24.95 8.21
C THR A 517 -5.24 25.32 9.18
N GLU A 518 -5.70 26.57 9.16
CA GLU A 518 -6.87 27.00 9.96
C GLU A 518 -8.12 26.14 9.67
N ALA A 519 -8.31 25.72 8.41
CA ALA A 519 -9.38 24.81 8.03
C ALA A 519 -9.22 23.43 8.69
N GLY A 520 -8.00 22.91 8.76
CA GLY A 520 -7.71 21.66 9.48
C GLY A 520 -7.92 21.78 10.98
N THR A 521 -7.54 22.89 11.60
CA THR A 521 -7.75 23.14 13.03
C THR A 521 -9.24 23.15 13.39
N LYS A 522 -10.12 23.62 12.49
CA LYS A 522 -11.58 23.55 12.69
C LYS A 522 -12.12 22.12 12.76
N ILE A 523 -11.46 21.15 12.13
CA ILE A 523 -11.89 19.74 12.10
C ILE A 523 -11.64 19.03 13.43
N ILE A 524 -10.55 19.37 14.12
CA ILE A 524 -10.23 18.78 15.43
C ILE A 524 -11.04 19.39 16.58
N GLY A 525 -11.83 20.43 16.30
CA GLY A 525 -12.53 21.23 17.30
C GLY A 525 -11.56 22.23 17.94
N GLY A 526 -11.90 23.52 17.89
CA GLY A 526 -11.16 24.54 18.64
C GLY A 526 -11.07 24.12 20.11
N VAL A 527 -9.84 24.09 20.63
CA VAL A 527 -9.60 24.07 22.07
C VAL A 527 -10.35 25.21 22.75
#